data_AF-A0A957P4B7-F1
#
_entry.id   AF-A0A957P4B7-F1
#
_cell.length_a   1.000
_cell.length_b   1.000
_cell.length_c   1.000
_cell.angle_alpha   90.00
_cell.angle_beta   90.00
_cell.angle_gamma   90.00
#
_symmetry.space_group_name_H-M   'P 1'
#
loop_
_entity.id
_entity.type
_entity.pdbx_description
1 polymer ?
#
loop_
_entity_poly.entity_id
_entity_poly.type
_entity_poly.pdbx_seq_one_letter_code
_entity_poly.pdbx_strand_id
1 'polypeptide(L)' 'FEALTPGRQRGYILHFAGAKQSSTRTSRIEKYTQKIFDGQGMYDR' A
#
# COMPACT_ATOMS: atom_id res chain seq x y z
N PHE A 1 -4.93 2.51 -7.18
CA PHE A 1 -5.69 2.59 -5.91
C PHE A 1 -7.15 2.19 -6.11
N GLU A 2 -7.83 2.76 -7.12
CA GLU A 2 -9.24 2.45 -7.43
C GLU A 2 -9.48 0.99 -7.85
N ALA A 3 -8.48 0.32 -8.44
CA ALA A 3 -8.52 -1.09 -8.79
C ALA A 3 -8.53 -2.06 -7.57
N LEU A 4 -8.25 -1.56 -6.36
CA LEU A 4 -8.23 -2.36 -5.14
C LEU A 4 -9.61 -2.39 -4.49
N THR A 5 -9.99 -3.53 -3.90
CA THR A 5 -11.16 -3.59 -3.02
C THR A 5 -10.97 -2.69 -1.78
N PRO A 6 -12.05 -2.17 -1.17
CA PRO A 6 -11.95 -1.28 -0.01
C PRO A 6 -11.13 -1.86 1.15
N GLY A 7 -11.18 -3.17 1.36
CA GLY A 7 -10.37 -3.87 2.36
C GLY A 7 -8.86 -3.81 2.05
N ARG A 8 -8.48 -4.04 0.79
CA ARG A 8 -7.08 -3.94 0.34
C ARG A 8 -6.57 -2.50 0.43
N GLN A 9 -7.38 -1.52 0.05
CA GLN A 9 -7.04 -0.10 0.19
C GLN A 9 -6.76 0.26 1.65
N ARG A 10 -7.65 -0.14 2.58
CA ARG A 10 -7.46 0.07 4.02
C ARG A 10 -6.17 -0.58 4.53
N GLY A 11 -5.85 -1.79 4.09
CA GLY A 11 -4.60 -2.46 4.45
C GLY A 11 -3.36 -1.64 4.09
N TYR A 12 -3.29 -1.13 2.86
CA TYR A 12 -2.20 -0.24 2.43
C TYR A 12 -2.15 1.07 3.22
N ILE A 13 -3.30 1.71 3.45
CA ILE A 13 -3.38 2.94 4.24
C ILE A 13 -2.82 2.72 5.64
N LEU A 14 -3.23 1.65 6.33
CA LEU A 14 -2.73 1.31 7.66
C LEU A 14 -1.23 1.02 7.65
N HIS A 15 -0.74 0.28 6.65
CA HIS A 15 0.68 -0.01 6.52
C HIS A 15 1.52 1.25 6.32
N PHE A 16 1.08 2.20 5.49
CA PHE A 16 1.78 3.46 5.29
C PHE A 16 1.66 4.38 6.52
N ALA A 17 0.46 4.57 7.06
CA ALA A 17 0.21 5.42 8.21
C ALA A 17 0.93 4.94 9.49
N GLY A 18 1.20 3.64 9.62
CA GLY A 18 1.93 3.07 10.75
C GLY A 18 3.41 3.44 10.81
N ALA A 19 4.01 4.03 9.77
CA ALA A 19 5.39 4.48 9.78
C ALA A 19 5.52 5.93 10.28
N LYS A 20 6.24 6.13 11.40
CA LYS A 20 6.48 7.45 11.99
C LYS A 20 7.32 8.38 11.11
N GLN A 21 8.34 7.84 10.45
CA GLN A 21 9.25 8.62 9.60
C GLN A 21 8.67 8.80 8.19
N SER A 22 8.79 10.00 7.63
CA SER A 22 8.37 10.31 6.25
C SER A 22 9.15 9.49 5.21
N SER A 23 10.45 9.29 5.42
CA SER A 23 11.30 8.46 4.55
C SER A 23 10.76 7.04 4.47
N THR A 24 10.45 6.42 5.61
CA THR A 24 9.89 5.05 5.65
C THR A 24 8.52 4.97 4.98
N ARG A 25 7.66 5.98 5.13
CA ARG A 25 6.38 6.05 4.42
C ARG A 25 6.59 6.04 2.90
N THR A 26 7.50 6.87 2.43
CA THR A 26 7.84 7.00 1.00
C THR A 26 8.37 5.68 0.45
N SER A 27 9.36 5.07 1.11
CA SER A 27 9.91 3.78 0.67
C SER A 27 8.89 2.65 0.68
N ARG A 28 7.94 2.64 1.62
CA ARG A 28 6.83 1.68 1.61
C ARG A 28 5.90 1.91 0.42
N ILE A 29 5.54 3.17 0.13
CA ILE A 29 4.69 3.50 -1.02
C ILE A 29 5.35 3.01 -2.30
N GLU A 30 6.60 3.41 -2.56
CA GLU A 30 7.37 3.03 -3.76
C GLU A 30 7.46 1.52 -3.94
N LYS A 31 7.73 0.78 -2.85
CA LYS A 31 7.82 -0.69 -2.89
C LYS A 31 6.53 -1.35 -3.36
N TYR A 32 5.38 -0.77 -3.07
CA TYR A 32 4.07 -1.36 -3.35
C TYR A 32 3.31 -0.69 -4.50
N THR A 33 3.87 0.36 -5.11
CA THR A 33 3.25 1.11 -6.21
C THR A 33 2.78 0.18 -7.34
N GLN A 34 3.64 -0.72 -7.81
CA GLN A 34 3.29 -1.62 -8.91
C GLN A 34 2.12 -2.54 -8.55
N LYS A 35 2.16 -3.18 -7.37
CA LYS A 35 1.05 -4.03 -6.89
C LYS A 35 -0.28 -3.27 -6.79
N ILE A 36 -0.24 -2.03 -6.32
CA ILE A 36 -1.43 -1.16 -6.22
C ILE A 36 -2.00 -0.82 -7.59
N PHE A 37 -1.15 -0.65 -8.61
CA PHE A 37 -1.60 -0.45 -9.99
C PHE A 37 -2.16 -1.73 -10.60
N ASP A 38 -1.58 -2.89 -10.26
CA ASP A 38 -2.04 -4.20 -10.72
C ASP A 38 -3.30 -4.69 -9.97
N GLY A 39 -3.86 -3.90 -9.05
CA GLY A 39 -5.04 -4.29 -8.25
C GLY A 39 -4.74 -5.38 -7.20
N GLN A 40 -3.47 -5.61 -6.90
CA GLN A 40 -3.00 -6.59 -5.94
C GLN A 40 -2.85 -5.98 -4.54
N GLY A 41 -3.37 -6.68 -3.55
CA GLY A 41 -3.16 -6.44 -2.13
C GLY A 41 -1.76 -6.81 -1.67
N MET A 42 -1.39 -6.30 -0.50
CA MET A 42 -0.06 -6.43 0.07
C MET A 42 0.37 -7.89 0.33
N TYR A 43 -0.60 -8.75 0.61
CA TYR A 43 -0.44 -10.17 0.91
C TYR A 43 -0.96 -11.09 -0.20
N ASP A 44 -1.40 -10.53 -1.33
CA ASP A 44 -1.77 -11.35 -2.47
C ASP A 44 -0.50 -12.01 -3.03
N ARG A 45 -0.62 -13.31 -3.30
CA ARG A 45 0.42 -14.13 -3.94
C ARG A 45 0.34 -13.99 -5.44
#